data_AF-A0A7W8QTI2-F1
#
_entry.id   AF-A0A7W8QTI2-F1
#
_cell.length_a   1.000
_cell.length_b   1.000
_cell.length_c   1.000
_cell.angle_alpha   90.00
_cell.angle_beta   90.00
_cell.angle_gamma   90.00
#
_symmetry.space_group_name_H-M   'P 1'
#
loop_
_entity.id
_entity.type
_entity.pdbx_description
1 polymer ?
#
loop_
_entity_poly.entity_id
_entity_poly.type
_entity_poly.pdbx_seq_one_letter_code
_entity_poly.pdbx_strand_id
1 'polypeptide(L)'
;MTLSDLGERVGRAPSQLSLLENGKREPKLSLLTSLAQALGVSVEELLSRQPPSRRAQLEIALEEAQRDPVYQGLNLSHLKVGKRVPNDVLEHIVGLYEELKRRSVKPTASPEEARRANADLRRQMRERGNYFEQIEKAAKETLDAIGYSGGALSQGQILAIVTHHGFTLRYVQDLPRSVRSVTDTRNRRLYLKRESLGMHSPRTILLQTLGHFVLGHDHPRDFADFLRQRVEANYFAAAVLMPEEPAVTYLQEAKKARDLSVEDLRDVFSVSYEMAAHRFTNLAYRHLDLVCHFIRNDETGIIYKAYENDGLVFPTDESGAIEGQRMCRYWSGRQVFASPDRYSLYYQYTDKPNGTHWCVAHVDPSRERNFAITLGVPYKESRWFRGRETTNRTKSNCPNGECCVRPPAELAARWEGNVWPSARAHSHVLSALPSGTFPGVDETDVYTFLERHEAE
;
A
#
# COMPACT_ATOMS: atom_id res chain seq x y z
N MET A 1 -5.45 39.24 -45.35
CA MET A 1 -4.11 39.39 -45.94
C MET A 1 -3.56 38.01 -46.21
N THR A 2 -3.16 37.71 -47.44
CA THR A 2 -2.55 36.42 -47.79
C THR A 2 -1.07 36.40 -47.40
N LEU A 3 -0.43 35.22 -47.39
CA LEU A 3 1.02 35.12 -47.18
C LEU A 3 1.83 35.84 -48.29
N SER A 4 1.24 36.00 -49.48
CA SER A 4 1.85 36.78 -50.56
C SER A 4 1.85 38.26 -50.21
N ASP A 5 0.69 38.80 -49.84
CA ASP A 5 0.52 40.21 -49.45
C ASP A 5 1.38 40.57 -48.23
N LEU A 6 1.49 39.65 -47.25
CA LEU A 6 2.34 39.83 -46.08
C LEU A 6 3.83 39.79 -46.45
N GLY A 7 4.21 38.88 -47.34
CA GLY A 7 5.58 38.75 -47.86
C GLY A 7 6.08 40.02 -48.54
N GLU A 8 5.24 40.64 -49.36
CA GLU A 8 5.53 41.92 -50.00
C GLU A 8 5.76 43.04 -48.98
N ARG A 9 4.94 43.11 -47.93
CA ARG A 9 5.04 44.15 -46.89
C ARG A 9 6.29 44.02 -46.02
N VAL A 10 6.81 42.81 -45.82
CA VAL A 10 7.97 42.55 -44.94
C VAL A 10 9.24 42.17 -45.70
N GLY A 11 9.22 42.23 -47.03
CA GLY A 11 10.37 41.91 -47.89
C GLY A 11 10.82 40.46 -47.80
N ARG A 12 9.88 39.51 -47.71
CA ARG A 12 10.16 38.06 -47.61
C ARG A 12 9.33 37.24 -48.58
N ALA A 13 9.92 36.14 -49.05
CA ALA A 13 9.19 35.19 -49.89
C ALA A 13 8.08 34.50 -49.08
N PRO A 14 6.91 34.21 -49.68
CA PRO A 14 5.79 33.53 -49.00
C PRO A 14 6.19 32.17 -48.40
N SER A 15 7.11 31.45 -49.06
CA SER A 15 7.66 30.19 -48.56
C SER A 15 8.47 30.35 -47.27
N GLN A 16 9.19 31.47 -47.11
CA GLN A 16 9.92 31.77 -45.88
C GLN A 16 8.97 32.09 -44.72
N LEU A 17 7.89 32.82 -45.00
CA LEU A 17 6.86 33.10 -43.99
C LEU A 17 6.11 31.84 -43.56
N SER A 18 5.83 30.93 -44.49
CA SER A 18 5.21 29.63 -44.18
C SER A 18 6.10 28.75 -43.28
N LEU A 19 7.42 28.81 -43.43
CA LEU A 19 8.33 28.08 -42.54
C LEU A 19 8.33 28.65 -41.12
N LEU A 20 8.12 29.96 -40.96
CA LEU A 20 7.97 30.59 -39.65
C LEU A 20 6.63 30.21 -39.00
N GLU A 21 5.53 30.27 -39.76
CA GLU A 21 4.18 29.94 -39.29
C GLU A 21 4.07 28.48 -38.79
N ASN A 22 4.76 27.55 -39.46
CA ASN A 22 4.76 26.14 -39.08
C ASN A 22 5.86 25.77 -38.06
N GLY A 23 6.53 26.77 -37.45
CA GLY A 23 7.55 26.55 -36.43
C GLY A 23 8.82 25.83 -36.92
N LYS A 24 9.04 25.75 -38.24
CA LYS A 24 10.21 25.08 -38.84
C LYS A 24 11.45 25.98 -38.92
N ARG A 25 11.30 27.26 -38.61
CA ARG A 25 12.39 28.25 -38.63
C ARG A 25 12.14 29.33 -37.59
N GLU A 26 13.18 29.73 -36.87
CA GLU A 26 13.09 30.86 -35.95
C GLU A 26 13.27 32.20 -36.68
N PRO A 27 12.43 33.21 -36.39
CA PRO A 27 12.55 34.53 -36.98
C PRO A 27 13.65 35.36 -36.27
N LYS A 28 14.35 36.20 -37.04
CA LYS A 28 15.23 37.22 -36.47
C LYS A 28 14.39 38.35 -35.85
N LEU A 29 14.91 39.02 -34.82
CA LEU A 29 14.24 40.12 -34.13
C LEU A 29 13.74 41.22 -35.10
N SER A 30 14.56 41.59 -36.09
CA SER A 30 14.17 42.56 -37.12
C SER A 30 12.96 42.14 -37.95
N LEU A 31 12.81 40.84 -38.22
CA LEU A 31 11.67 40.30 -38.95
C LEU A 31 10.41 40.25 -38.08
N LEU A 32 10.54 39.94 -36.78
CA LEU A 32 9.43 40.01 -35.83
C LEU A 32 8.87 41.43 -35.74
N THR A 33 9.73 42.44 -35.66
CA THR A 33 9.29 43.84 -35.64
C THR A 33 8.57 44.24 -36.93
N SER A 34 9.09 43.84 -38.10
CA SER A 34 8.42 44.11 -39.39
C SER A 34 7.07 43.39 -39.52
N LEU A 35 6.97 42.15 -39.03
CA LEU A 35 5.71 41.40 -39.01
C LEU A 35 4.69 42.05 -38.07
N ALA A 36 5.11 42.46 -36.87
CA ALA A 36 4.28 43.17 -35.90
C ALA A 36 3.67 44.44 -36.51
N GLN A 37 4.50 45.25 -37.17
CA GLN A 37 4.07 46.48 -37.83
C GLN A 37 3.14 46.21 -39.02
N ALA A 38 3.42 45.19 -39.83
CA ALA A 38 2.58 44.83 -40.99
C ALA A 38 1.21 44.25 -40.59
N LEU A 39 1.12 43.61 -39.42
CA LEU A 39 -0.09 42.99 -38.87
C LEU A 39 -0.85 43.91 -37.90
N GLY A 40 -0.25 45.03 -37.47
CA GLY A 40 -0.87 45.99 -36.55
C GLY A 40 -0.93 45.51 -35.10
N VAL A 41 -0.03 44.61 -34.69
CA VAL A 41 0.04 44.02 -33.34
C VAL A 41 1.40 44.33 -32.70
N SER A 42 1.51 44.14 -31.39
CA SER A 42 2.81 44.29 -30.72
C SER A 42 3.70 43.06 -30.94
N VAL A 43 5.03 43.20 -30.78
CA VAL A 43 5.94 42.05 -30.81
C VAL A 43 5.65 41.10 -29.63
N GLU A 44 5.21 41.63 -28.49
CA GLU A 44 4.81 40.84 -27.33
C GLU A 44 3.59 39.96 -27.63
N GLU A 45 2.63 40.49 -28.40
CA GLU A 45 1.43 39.76 -28.83
C GLU A 45 1.75 38.65 -29.84
N LEU A 46 2.72 38.85 -30.74
CA LEU A 46 3.23 37.79 -31.63
C LEU A 46 3.95 36.66 -30.88
N LEU A 47 4.52 36.95 -29.72
CA LEU A 47 5.24 35.99 -28.87
C LEU A 47 4.36 35.43 -27.75
N SER A 48 3.09 35.84 -27.68
CA SER A 48 2.16 35.37 -26.66
C SER A 48 1.91 33.88 -26.80
N ARG A 49 1.98 33.18 -25.67
CA ARG A 49 1.61 31.75 -25.57
C ARG A 49 0.10 31.55 -25.46
N GLN A 50 -0.69 32.62 -25.38
CA GLN A 50 -2.14 32.53 -25.34
C GLN A 50 -2.69 32.24 -26.74
N PRO A 51 -3.55 31.22 -26.92
CA PRO A 51 -4.13 30.93 -28.21
C PRO A 51 -4.91 32.13 -28.76
N PRO A 52 -4.70 32.53 -30.03
CA PRO A 52 -5.28 33.75 -30.60
C PRO A 52 -6.80 33.67 -30.84
N SER A 53 -7.40 32.48 -30.73
CA SER A 53 -8.84 32.28 -30.83
C SER A 53 -9.28 31.04 -30.06
N ARG A 54 -10.57 30.96 -29.72
CA ARG A 54 -11.19 29.76 -29.14
C ARG A 54 -10.95 28.52 -30.00
N ARG A 55 -10.98 28.66 -31.32
CA ARG A 55 -10.69 27.56 -32.24
C ARG A 55 -9.23 27.09 -32.11
N ALA A 56 -8.29 28.03 -32.13
CA ALA A 56 -6.87 27.70 -31.97
C ALA A 56 -6.60 27.00 -30.63
N GLN A 57 -7.27 27.43 -29.55
CA GLN A 57 -7.21 26.76 -28.25
C GLN A 57 -7.65 25.29 -28.34
N LEU A 58 -8.76 25.01 -29.03
CA LEU A 58 -9.29 23.66 -29.19
C LEU A 58 -8.42 22.78 -30.08
N GLU A 59 -7.84 23.35 -31.14
CA GLU A 59 -6.90 22.64 -32.02
C GLU A 59 -5.62 22.26 -31.27
N ILE A 60 -5.08 23.17 -30.44
CA ILE A 60 -3.93 22.90 -29.57
C ILE A 60 -4.28 21.80 -28.56
N ALA A 61 -5.41 21.93 -27.85
CA ALA A 61 -5.83 20.96 -26.84
C ALA A 61 -6.04 19.56 -27.43
N LEU A 62 -6.60 19.47 -28.65
CA LEU A 62 -6.75 18.20 -29.36
C LEU A 62 -5.40 17.61 -29.80
N GLU A 63 -4.49 18.43 -30.31
CA GLU A 63 -3.15 17.97 -30.71
C GLU A 63 -2.33 17.50 -29.49
N GLU A 64 -2.45 18.16 -28.35
CA GLU A 64 -1.88 17.71 -27.08
C GLU A 64 -2.52 16.41 -26.59
N ALA A 65 -3.85 16.30 -26.66
CA ALA A 65 -4.58 15.08 -26.33
C ALA A 65 -4.11 13.89 -27.18
N GLN A 66 -3.91 14.07 -28.49
CA GLN A 66 -3.44 13.01 -29.39
C GLN A 66 -1.99 12.55 -29.12
N ARG A 67 -1.20 13.33 -28.37
CA ARG A 67 0.14 12.97 -27.91
C ARG A 67 0.15 12.30 -26.54
N ASP A 68 -0.96 12.34 -25.82
CA ASP A 68 -1.10 11.74 -24.51
C ASP A 68 -1.18 10.19 -24.63
N PRO A 69 -0.44 9.44 -23.79
CA PRO A 69 -0.45 7.96 -23.82
C PRO A 69 -1.84 7.34 -23.72
N VAL A 70 -2.77 7.96 -22.98
CA VAL A 70 -4.15 7.47 -22.84
C VAL A 70 -4.89 7.53 -24.17
N TYR A 71 -4.66 8.57 -24.98
CA TYR A 71 -5.25 8.68 -26.31
C TYR A 71 -4.61 7.69 -27.28
N GLN A 72 -3.28 7.54 -27.23
CA GLN A 72 -2.54 6.60 -28.08
C GLN A 72 -2.99 5.15 -27.84
N GLY A 73 -3.32 4.78 -26.60
CA GLY A 73 -3.87 3.47 -26.25
C GLY A 73 -5.25 3.17 -26.86
N LEU A 74 -5.97 4.16 -27.38
CA LEU A 74 -7.24 3.95 -28.10
C LEU A 74 -7.05 3.42 -29.52
N ASN A 75 -5.82 3.43 -30.05
CA ASN A 75 -5.50 3.01 -31.42
C ASN A 75 -6.32 3.73 -32.50
N LEU A 76 -6.68 5.00 -32.26
CA LEU A 76 -7.34 5.86 -33.24
C LEU A 76 -6.31 6.46 -34.22
N SER A 77 -6.74 6.70 -35.45
CA SER A 77 -5.92 7.42 -36.43
C SER A 77 -5.74 8.89 -36.03
N HIS A 78 -4.61 9.50 -36.43
CA HIS A 78 -4.36 10.92 -36.21
C HIS A 78 -5.43 11.76 -36.92
N LEU A 79 -6.15 12.55 -36.13
CA LEU A 79 -7.17 13.48 -36.58
C LEU A 79 -6.52 14.82 -36.90
N LYS A 80 -6.33 15.07 -38.19
CA LYS A 80 -5.93 16.38 -38.70
C LYS A 80 -7.15 17.30 -38.77
N VAL A 81 -7.15 18.38 -37.99
CA VAL A 81 -8.25 19.36 -38.00
C VAL A 81 -8.24 20.16 -39.30
N GLY A 82 -9.28 19.95 -40.13
CA GLY A 82 -9.50 20.74 -41.34
C GLY A 82 -10.43 21.94 -41.09
N LYS A 83 -10.38 22.93 -41.99
CA LYS A 83 -11.24 24.13 -41.94
C LYS A 83 -12.75 23.84 -41.91
N ARG A 84 -13.17 22.65 -42.34
CA ARG A 84 -14.57 22.21 -42.38
C ARG A 84 -15.05 21.61 -41.06
N VAL A 85 -14.17 21.34 -40.10
CA VAL A 85 -14.54 20.80 -38.79
C VAL A 85 -15.11 21.92 -37.94
N PRO A 86 -16.40 21.87 -37.54
CA PRO A 86 -17.01 22.87 -36.68
C PRO A 86 -16.42 22.91 -35.27
N ASN A 87 -16.52 24.05 -34.58
CA ASN A 87 -15.92 24.21 -33.23
C ASN A 87 -16.62 23.35 -32.17
N ASP A 88 -17.94 23.19 -32.25
CA ASP A 88 -18.74 22.35 -31.35
C ASP A 88 -18.33 20.87 -31.40
N VAL A 89 -17.89 20.39 -32.56
CA VAL A 89 -17.30 19.06 -32.72
C VAL A 89 -15.95 18.97 -32.00
N LEU A 90 -15.09 19.98 -32.16
CA LEU A 90 -13.81 20.01 -31.44
C LEU A 90 -14.01 20.08 -29.92
N GLU A 91 -14.98 20.87 -29.45
CA GLU A 91 -15.36 20.94 -28.03
C GLU A 91 -15.87 19.61 -27.52
N HIS A 92 -16.68 18.89 -28.30
CA HIS A 92 -17.13 17.55 -27.94
C HIS A 92 -15.99 16.54 -27.87
N ILE A 93 -15.08 16.54 -28.85
CA ILE A 93 -13.95 15.59 -28.87
C ILE A 93 -13.00 15.85 -27.70
N VAL A 94 -12.65 17.11 -27.47
CA VAL A 94 -11.79 17.51 -26.34
C VAL A 94 -12.49 17.18 -25.02
N GLY A 95 -13.76 17.54 -24.85
CA GLY A 95 -14.52 17.24 -23.64
C GLY A 95 -14.71 15.74 -23.38
N LEU A 96 -14.94 14.94 -24.44
CA LEU A 96 -15.03 13.48 -24.34
C LEU A 96 -13.70 12.87 -23.94
N TYR A 97 -12.59 13.37 -24.49
CA TYR A 97 -11.26 12.93 -24.10
C TYR A 97 -10.92 13.33 -22.66
N GLU A 98 -11.25 14.55 -22.22
CA GLU A 98 -11.07 14.99 -20.84
C GLU A 98 -11.86 14.09 -19.87
N GLU A 99 -13.10 13.74 -20.21
CA GLU A 99 -13.93 12.84 -19.41
C GLU A 99 -13.39 11.41 -19.41
N LEU A 100 -12.91 10.91 -20.56
CA LEU A 100 -12.27 9.62 -20.67
C LEU A 100 -11.01 9.58 -19.81
N LYS A 101 -10.12 10.56 -19.94
CA LYS A 101 -8.92 10.71 -19.12
C LYS A 101 -9.28 10.73 -17.64
N ARG A 102 -10.29 11.49 -17.23
CA ARG A 102 -10.80 11.52 -15.84
C ARG A 102 -11.27 10.14 -15.35
N ARG A 103 -11.88 9.32 -16.21
CA ARG A 103 -12.33 7.96 -15.87
C ARG A 103 -11.18 6.95 -15.85
N SER A 104 -10.24 7.05 -16.78
CA SER A 104 -9.03 6.22 -16.84
C SER A 104 -8.09 6.48 -15.66
N VAL A 105 -8.14 7.69 -15.08
CA VAL A 105 -7.43 8.05 -13.84
C VAL A 105 -8.01 7.36 -12.60
N LYS A 106 -9.14 6.64 -12.68
CA LYS A 106 -9.53 5.70 -11.61
C LYS A 106 -8.63 4.46 -11.72
N PRO A 107 -7.60 4.31 -10.87
CA PRO A 107 -6.71 3.17 -10.99
C PRO A 107 -7.40 2.01 -10.30
N THR A 108 -8.23 1.25 -11.04
CA THR A 108 -8.29 -0.18 -10.76
C THR A 108 -7.03 -0.77 -11.34
N ALA A 109 -5.94 -0.74 -10.57
CA ALA A 109 -4.76 -1.52 -10.91
C ALA A 109 -5.20 -2.95 -11.19
N SER A 110 -4.66 -3.54 -12.26
CA SER A 110 -4.89 -4.96 -12.48
C SER A 110 -4.39 -5.74 -11.25
N PRO A 111 -4.96 -6.91 -10.94
CA PRO A 111 -4.46 -7.74 -9.84
C PRO A 111 -2.95 -7.99 -9.91
N GLU A 112 -2.40 -8.10 -11.13
CA GLU A 112 -0.97 -8.32 -11.36
C GLU A 112 -0.12 -7.07 -11.07
N GLU A 113 -0.57 -5.88 -11.48
CA GLU A 113 0.08 -4.62 -11.12
C GLU A 113 0.09 -4.40 -9.61
N ALA A 114 -1.03 -4.73 -8.94
CA ALA A 114 -1.14 -4.63 -7.50
C ALA A 114 -0.18 -5.57 -6.77
N ARG A 115 -0.03 -6.80 -7.28
CA ARG A 115 0.92 -7.79 -6.77
C ARG A 115 2.37 -7.35 -6.93
N ARG A 116 2.73 -6.88 -8.13
CA ARG A 116 4.06 -6.34 -8.41
C ARG A 116 4.40 -5.15 -7.52
N ALA A 117 3.47 -4.20 -7.35
CA ALA A 117 3.66 -3.04 -6.49
C ALA A 117 3.88 -3.42 -5.00
N ASN A 118 3.15 -4.42 -4.49
CA ASN A 118 3.37 -4.92 -3.13
C ASN A 118 4.74 -5.60 -2.98
N ALA A 119 5.15 -6.42 -3.96
CA ALA A 119 6.46 -7.07 -3.94
C ALA A 119 7.60 -6.04 -3.98
N ASP A 120 7.48 -5.01 -4.82
CA ASP A 120 8.45 -3.91 -4.90
C ASP A 120 8.54 -3.13 -3.59
N LEU A 121 7.40 -2.78 -2.99
CA LEU A 121 7.36 -2.07 -1.73
C LEU A 121 8.00 -2.88 -0.59
N ARG A 122 7.73 -4.18 -0.51
CA ARG A 122 8.39 -5.07 0.47
C ARG A 122 9.90 -5.15 0.27
N ARG A 123 10.37 -5.19 -0.98
CA ARG A 123 11.82 -5.17 -1.27
C ARG A 123 12.45 -3.88 -0.75
N GLN A 124 11.86 -2.73 -1.04
CA GLN A 124 12.34 -1.43 -0.55
C GLN A 124 12.33 -1.35 0.99
N MET A 125 11.29 -1.89 1.63
CA MET A 125 11.23 -1.98 3.09
C MET A 125 12.37 -2.85 3.65
N ARG A 126 12.66 -3.99 3.03
CA ARG A 126 13.76 -4.90 3.44
C ARG A 126 15.13 -4.24 3.31
N GLU A 127 15.40 -3.58 2.18
CA GLU A 127 16.66 -2.86 1.93
C GLU A 127 16.95 -1.78 2.98
N ARG A 128 15.90 -1.20 3.57
CA ARG A 128 16.00 -0.19 4.63
C ARG A 128 15.97 -0.78 6.05
N GLY A 129 15.90 -2.10 6.21
CA GLY A 129 15.65 -2.72 7.52
C GLY A 129 14.32 -2.27 8.14
N ASN A 130 13.35 -1.91 7.30
CA ASN A 130 12.04 -1.36 7.64
C ASN A 130 12.07 -0.09 8.50
N TYR A 131 13.14 0.70 8.41
CA TYR A 131 13.30 1.96 9.14
C TYR A 131 13.18 3.17 8.20
N PHE A 132 12.38 4.16 8.58
CA PHE A 132 12.09 5.35 7.76
C PHE A 132 12.40 6.63 8.55
N GLU A 133 13.67 7.04 8.51
CA GLU A 133 14.21 8.16 9.30
C GLU A 133 13.41 9.47 9.17
N GLN A 134 12.96 9.81 7.96
CA GLN A 134 12.17 11.03 7.74
C GLN A 134 10.81 10.98 8.45
N ILE A 135 10.21 9.80 8.56
CA ILE A 135 8.92 9.60 9.23
C ILE A 135 9.11 9.62 10.74
N GLU A 136 10.20 9.03 11.25
CA GLU A 136 10.56 9.13 12.67
C GLU A 136 10.77 10.58 13.09
N LYS A 137 11.48 11.35 12.26
CA LYS A 137 11.66 12.78 12.48
C LYS A 137 10.33 13.54 12.52
N ALA A 138 9.43 13.28 11.54
CA ALA A 138 8.12 13.92 11.51
C ALA A 138 7.23 13.53 12.72
N ALA A 139 7.32 12.28 13.18
CA ALA A 139 6.65 11.82 14.39
C ALA A 139 7.21 12.52 15.63
N LYS A 140 8.54 12.63 15.75
CA LYS A 140 9.21 13.36 16.83
C LYS A 140 8.84 14.83 16.85
N GLU A 141 8.90 15.53 15.72
CA GLU A 141 8.50 16.94 15.59
C GLU A 141 7.04 17.14 16.03
N THR A 142 6.15 16.23 15.66
CA THR A 142 4.73 16.25 16.08
C THR A 142 4.58 16.09 17.61
N LEU A 143 5.37 15.22 18.22
CA LEU A 143 5.32 14.95 19.67
C LEU A 143 5.98 16.08 20.48
N ASP A 144 7.09 16.62 20.01
CA ASP A 144 7.80 17.73 20.65
C ASP A 144 6.88 18.98 20.67
N ALA A 145 6.13 19.22 19.59
CA ALA A 145 5.22 20.36 19.47
C ALA A 145 4.05 20.36 20.48
N ILE A 146 3.68 19.19 21.02
CA ILE A 146 2.63 19.07 22.04
C ILE A 146 3.18 18.84 23.46
N GLY A 147 4.51 18.91 23.63
CA GLY A 147 5.17 18.69 24.92
C GLY A 147 5.00 17.27 25.46
N TYR A 148 5.05 16.26 24.58
CA TYR A 148 5.04 14.86 25.02
C TYR A 148 6.25 14.55 25.91
N SER A 149 6.00 13.97 27.09
CA SER A 149 7.03 13.72 28.11
C SER A 149 7.21 12.23 28.46
N GLY A 150 6.57 11.31 27.73
CA GLY A 150 6.68 9.86 27.96
C GLY A 150 5.34 9.13 28.14
N GLY A 151 5.41 7.79 28.13
CA GLY A 151 4.26 6.89 28.31
C GLY A 151 3.30 6.78 27.13
N ALA A 152 2.18 6.09 27.32
CA ALA A 152 1.13 5.98 26.32
C ALA A 152 0.42 7.32 26.09
N LEU A 153 0.11 7.65 24.84
CA LEU A 153 -0.58 8.92 24.52
C LEU A 153 -2.02 8.93 25.05
N SER A 154 -2.30 9.98 25.82
CA SER A 154 -3.65 10.31 26.27
C SER A 154 -4.52 10.83 25.11
N GLN A 155 -5.83 10.77 25.30
CA GLN A 155 -6.79 11.36 24.36
C GLN A 155 -6.58 12.88 24.19
N GLY A 156 -6.20 13.58 25.27
CA GLY A 156 -5.89 15.01 25.23
C GLY A 156 -4.70 15.34 24.34
N GLN A 157 -3.61 14.56 24.45
CA GLN A 157 -2.42 14.71 23.59
C GLN A 157 -2.75 14.46 22.11
N ILE A 158 -3.57 13.45 21.82
CA ILE A 158 -4.01 13.18 20.44
C ILE A 158 -4.82 14.35 19.86
N LEU A 159 -5.71 14.96 20.65
CA LEU A 159 -6.45 16.16 20.24
C LEU A 159 -5.52 17.38 20.07
N ALA A 160 -4.50 17.51 20.92
CA ALA A 160 -3.48 18.55 20.78
C ALA A 160 -2.68 18.36 19.47
N ILE A 161 -2.33 17.13 19.11
CA ILE A 161 -1.66 16.81 17.82
C ILE A 161 -2.54 17.24 16.64
N VAL A 162 -3.82 16.88 16.66
CA VAL A 162 -4.77 17.28 15.60
C VAL A 162 -4.86 18.80 15.48
N THR A 163 -4.93 19.49 16.63
CA THR A 163 -5.02 20.96 16.69
C THR A 163 -3.75 21.64 16.20
N HIS A 164 -2.58 21.12 16.57
CA HIS A 164 -1.27 21.61 16.15
C HIS A 164 -1.13 21.60 14.62
N HIS A 165 -1.60 20.53 13.98
CA HIS A 165 -1.63 20.40 12.52
C HIS A 165 -2.79 21.17 11.85
N GLY A 166 -3.50 22.00 12.61
CA GLY A 166 -4.52 22.91 12.11
C GLY A 166 -5.84 22.25 11.75
N PHE A 167 -6.12 21.05 12.26
CA PHE A 167 -7.38 20.33 12.07
C PHE A 167 -8.24 20.33 13.33
N THR A 168 -9.52 20.00 13.17
CA THR A 168 -10.44 19.71 14.28
C THR A 168 -11.05 18.31 14.10
N LEU A 169 -11.33 17.62 15.21
CA LEU A 169 -11.92 16.28 15.19
C LEU A 169 -13.43 16.32 15.47
N ARG A 170 -14.21 15.61 14.66
CA ARG A 170 -15.65 15.39 14.85
C ARG A 170 -15.96 13.89 14.82
N TYR A 171 -16.63 13.42 15.87
CA TYR A 171 -17.19 12.08 15.88
C TYR A 171 -18.61 12.12 15.29
N VAL A 172 -18.87 11.26 14.30
CA VAL A 172 -20.16 11.14 13.61
C VAL A 172 -20.60 9.67 13.56
N GLN A 173 -21.88 9.41 13.30
CA GLN A 173 -22.43 8.04 13.26
C GLN A 173 -22.66 7.53 11.84
N ASP A 174 -22.72 8.44 10.88
CA ASP A 174 -23.20 8.30 9.51
C ASP A 174 -22.08 8.40 8.47
N LEU A 175 -20.86 7.95 8.83
CA LEU A 175 -19.81 7.80 7.82
C LEU A 175 -20.27 6.83 6.70
N PRO A 176 -19.97 7.11 5.43
CA PRO A 176 -20.20 6.16 4.35
C PRO A 176 -19.56 4.81 4.66
N ARG A 177 -20.27 3.71 4.36
CA ARG A 177 -19.84 2.34 4.70
C ARG A 177 -18.47 1.95 4.12
N SER A 178 -18.04 2.61 3.04
CA SER A 178 -16.77 2.35 2.35
C SER A 178 -15.56 3.03 2.99
N VAL A 179 -15.75 3.91 3.98
CA VAL A 179 -14.65 4.69 4.59
C VAL A 179 -14.61 4.55 6.09
N ARG A 180 -13.38 4.66 6.64
CA ARG A 180 -13.14 4.65 8.09
C ARG A 180 -12.98 6.07 8.67
N SER A 181 -12.65 7.02 7.81
CA SER A 181 -12.49 8.44 8.12
C SER A 181 -12.81 9.28 6.89
N VAL A 182 -13.16 10.54 7.09
CA VAL A 182 -13.26 11.55 6.02
C VAL A 182 -12.52 12.80 6.47
N THR A 183 -11.74 13.38 5.57
CA THR A 183 -11.06 14.66 5.82
C THR A 183 -11.64 15.75 4.92
N ASP A 184 -12.16 16.79 5.54
CA ASP A 184 -12.54 18.04 4.89
C ASP A 184 -11.35 19.01 4.98
N THR A 185 -10.61 19.13 3.88
CA THR A 185 -9.43 19.99 3.78
C THR A 185 -9.80 21.47 3.70
N ARG A 186 -11.00 21.80 3.22
CA ARG A 186 -11.48 23.18 3.10
C ARG A 186 -11.80 23.79 4.47
N ASN A 187 -12.50 23.05 5.32
CA ASN A 187 -12.86 23.51 6.67
C ASN A 187 -11.92 22.97 7.76
N ARG A 188 -10.88 22.23 7.37
CA ARG A 188 -9.90 21.60 8.27
C ARG A 188 -10.56 20.71 9.34
N ARG A 189 -11.40 19.76 8.91
CA ARG A 189 -12.14 18.85 9.80
C ARG A 189 -11.89 17.38 9.48
N LEU A 190 -11.62 16.60 10.51
CA LEU A 190 -11.50 15.15 10.47
C LEU A 190 -12.77 14.53 11.04
N TYR A 191 -13.41 13.65 10.29
CA TYR A 191 -14.60 12.93 10.71
C TYR A 191 -14.27 11.46 10.96
N LEU A 192 -14.63 10.96 12.14
CA LEU A 192 -14.44 9.58 12.55
C LEU A 192 -15.72 9.00 13.15
N LYS A 193 -15.91 7.70 13.00
CA LYS A 193 -16.95 6.99 13.74
C LYS A 193 -16.46 6.69 15.15
N ARG A 194 -17.33 6.83 16.14
CA ARG A 194 -17.05 6.39 17.52
C ARG A 194 -17.30 4.89 17.61
N GLU A 195 -16.35 4.09 17.13
CA GLU A 195 -16.36 2.64 17.34
C GLU A 195 -15.36 2.25 18.44
N SER A 196 -15.83 1.43 19.39
CA SER A 196 -15.06 1.00 20.57
C SER A 196 -14.50 -0.42 20.45
N LEU A 197 -14.70 -1.14 19.34
CA LEU A 197 -14.38 -2.57 19.23
C LEU A 197 -13.55 -2.88 17.97
N GLY A 198 -12.32 -3.40 18.14
CA GLY A 198 -11.46 -3.93 17.07
C GLY A 198 -10.03 -3.36 17.03
N MET A 199 -9.17 -3.96 16.21
CA MET A 199 -7.72 -3.66 16.06
C MET A 199 -7.37 -2.21 15.73
N HIS A 200 -8.31 -1.46 15.15
CA HIS A 200 -8.09 -0.06 14.79
C HIS A 200 -8.79 0.81 15.83
N SER A 201 -8.04 1.15 16.88
CA SER A 201 -8.51 2.18 17.79
C SER A 201 -8.82 3.46 16.97
N PRO A 202 -9.86 4.23 17.32
CA PRO A 202 -10.12 5.51 16.66
C PRO A 202 -8.88 6.42 16.61
N ARG A 203 -7.98 6.27 17.60
CA ARG A 203 -6.69 6.97 17.70
C ARG A 203 -5.75 6.58 16.56
N THR A 204 -5.65 5.30 16.24
CA THR A 204 -4.86 4.78 15.11
C THR A 204 -5.36 5.32 13.78
N ILE A 205 -6.67 5.25 13.51
CA ILE A 205 -7.27 5.73 12.26
C ILE A 205 -7.06 7.24 12.11
N LEU A 206 -7.22 7.98 13.22
CA LEU A 206 -6.97 9.42 13.27
C LEU A 206 -5.54 9.76 12.87
N LEU A 207 -4.55 9.12 13.49
CA LEU A 207 -3.14 9.39 13.22
C LEU A 207 -2.70 8.90 11.84
N GLN A 208 -3.25 7.80 11.32
CA GLN A 208 -3.05 7.39 9.93
C GLN A 208 -3.58 8.45 8.96
N THR A 209 -4.80 8.94 9.22
CA THR A 209 -5.42 9.99 8.39
C THR A 209 -4.60 11.27 8.44
N LEU A 210 -4.16 11.68 9.64
CA LEU A 210 -3.34 12.87 9.83
C LEU A 210 -1.95 12.71 9.19
N GLY A 211 -1.36 11.52 9.26
CA GLY A 211 -0.05 11.21 8.70
C GLY A 211 0.06 11.53 7.20
N HIS A 212 -1.01 11.40 6.42
CA HIS A 212 -1.01 11.86 5.02
C HIS A 212 -0.70 13.35 4.89
N PHE A 213 -1.24 14.19 5.78
CA PHE A 213 -1.00 15.64 5.74
C PHE A 213 0.37 16.01 6.30
N VAL A 214 0.80 15.35 7.38
CA VAL A 214 2.11 15.60 7.99
C VAL A 214 3.25 15.24 7.02
N LEU A 215 3.08 14.15 6.26
CA LEU A 215 4.07 13.68 5.30
C LEU A 215 3.93 14.33 3.91
N GLY A 216 3.01 15.28 3.73
CA GLY A 216 2.84 16.00 2.47
C GLY A 216 2.37 15.10 1.30
N HIS A 217 1.53 14.11 1.58
CA HIS A 217 0.98 13.23 0.55
C HIS A 217 -0.06 13.96 -0.32
N ASP A 218 0.14 13.90 -1.63
CA ASP A 218 -0.86 14.31 -2.62
C ASP A 218 -1.82 13.16 -3.00
N HIS A 219 -2.82 13.45 -3.83
CA HIS A 219 -3.63 12.40 -4.43
C HIS A 219 -2.75 11.34 -5.13
N PRO A 220 -2.91 10.04 -4.82
CA PRO A 220 -2.10 9.00 -5.40
C PRO A 220 -2.17 9.00 -6.92
N ARG A 221 -1.01 8.98 -7.58
CA ARG A 221 -0.91 8.97 -9.05
C ARG A 221 -1.25 7.61 -9.64
N ASP A 222 -0.91 6.56 -8.91
CA ASP A 222 -1.15 5.16 -9.26
C ASP A 222 -1.30 4.31 -7.99
N PHE A 223 -1.45 3.00 -8.17
CA PHE A 223 -1.63 2.07 -7.07
C PHE A 223 -0.36 1.88 -6.22
N ALA A 224 0.83 1.96 -6.83
CA ALA A 224 2.09 1.84 -6.08
C ALA A 224 2.30 3.06 -5.17
N ASP A 225 1.99 4.25 -5.67
CA ASP A 225 1.97 5.52 -4.93
C ASP A 225 0.99 5.45 -3.76
N PHE A 226 -0.22 4.92 -3.99
CA PHE A 226 -1.22 4.68 -2.95
C PHE A 226 -0.71 3.73 -1.85
N LEU A 227 -0.11 2.60 -2.23
CA LEU A 227 0.46 1.64 -1.27
C LEU A 227 1.59 2.26 -0.45
N ARG A 228 2.50 3.00 -1.11
CA ARG A 228 3.59 3.70 -0.43
C ARG A 228 3.04 4.67 0.61
N GLN A 229 2.16 5.58 0.19
CA GLN A 229 1.54 6.57 1.09
C GLN A 229 0.81 5.90 2.26
N ARG A 230 0.14 4.76 2.03
CA ARG A 230 -0.54 3.99 3.07
C ARG A 230 0.45 3.37 4.06
N VAL A 231 1.58 2.83 3.61
CA VAL A 231 2.64 2.31 4.49
C VAL A 231 3.26 3.44 5.30
N GLU A 232 3.57 4.57 4.66
CA GLU A 232 4.15 5.76 5.29
C GLU A 232 3.22 6.32 6.38
N ALA A 233 1.93 6.46 6.09
CA ALA A 233 0.93 6.92 7.06
C ALA A 233 0.73 5.93 8.24
N ASN A 234 0.79 4.62 7.97
CA ASN A 234 0.72 3.60 9.02
C ASN A 234 1.96 3.62 9.92
N TYR A 235 3.14 3.82 9.33
CA TYR A 235 4.39 3.98 10.05
C TYR A 235 4.33 5.21 10.94
N PHE A 236 3.91 6.36 10.40
CA PHE A 236 3.76 7.60 11.16
C PHE A 236 2.84 7.41 12.38
N ALA A 237 1.67 6.79 12.19
CA ALA A 237 0.76 6.52 13.29
C ALA A 237 1.38 5.63 14.37
N ALA A 238 2.12 4.59 13.97
CA ALA A 238 2.83 3.73 14.91
C ALA A 238 3.98 4.46 15.62
N ALA A 239 4.73 5.31 14.92
CA ALA A 239 5.81 6.12 15.48
C ALA A 239 5.32 7.19 16.45
N VAL A 240 4.14 7.78 16.21
CA VAL A 240 3.51 8.71 17.17
C VAL A 240 3.00 7.97 18.41
N LEU A 241 2.39 6.79 18.24
CA LEU A 241 1.84 6.01 19.37
C LEU A 241 2.91 5.29 20.19
N MET A 242 4.02 4.89 19.55
CA MET A 242 5.20 4.28 20.15
C MET A 242 6.43 5.08 19.72
N PRO A 243 6.69 6.24 20.37
CA PRO A 243 7.81 7.11 20.03
C PRO A 243 9.14 6.38 20.09
N GLU A 244 10.00 6.64 19.10
CA GLU A 244 11.27 5.94 18.88
C GLU A 244 12.10 5.84 20.16
N GLU A 245 12.42 6.97 20.79
CA GLU A 245 13.33 7.01 21.94
C GLU A 245 12.82 6.23 23.17
N PRO A 246 11.58 6.44 23.67
CA PRO A 246 11.00 5.59 24.72
C PRO A 246 10.92 4.10 24.35
N ALA A 247 10.48 3.78 23.12
CA ALA A 247 10.32 2.40 22.69
C ALA A 247 11.68 1.69 22.56
N VAL A 248 12.69 2.35 22.00
CA VAL A 248 14.05 1.83 21.87
C VAL A 248 14.68 1.64 23.24
N THR A 249 14.54 2.61 24.16
CA THR A 249 15.06 2.50 25.53
C THR A 249 14.47 1.26 26.21
N TYR A 250 13.15 1.13 26.17
CA TYR A 250 12.43 -0.02 26.73
C TYR A 250 12.90 -1.36 26.11
N LEU A 251 12.98 -1.44 24.78
CA LEU A 251 13.40 -2.66 24.09
C LEU A 251 14.87 -3.01 24.33
N GLN A 252 15.76 -2.03 24.47
CA GLN A 252 17.16 -2.26 24.78
C GLN A 252 17.35 -2.80 26.20
N GLU A 253 16.59 -2.30 27.17
CA GLU A 253 16.57 -2.84 28.54
C GLU A 253 16.05 -4.28 28.55
N ALA A 254 14.93 -4.55 27.88
CA ALA A 254 14.39 -5.90 27.74
C ALA A 254 15.37 -6.85 27.01
N LYS A 255 16.08 -6.37 25.97
CA LYS A 255 17.12 -7.16 25.30
C LYS A 255 18.27 -7.50 26.25
N LYS A 256 18.75 -6.56 27.06
CA LYS A 256 19.80 -6.80 28.07
C LYS A 256 19.35 -7.86 29.09
N ALA A 257 18.09 -7.81 29.51
CA ALA A 257 17.47 -8.80 30.39
C ALA A 257 17.16 -10.14 29.70
N ARG A 258 17.32 -10.23 28.37
CA ARG A 258 16.93 -11.36 27.53
C ARG A 258 15.44 -11.72 27.65
N ASP A 259 14.61 -10.69 27.69
CA ASP A 259 13.17 -10.77 27.96
C ASP A 259 12.36 -9.91 26.97
N LEU A 260 12.79 -9.84 25.70
CA LEU A 260 12.02 -9.14 24.66
C LEU A 260 10.62 -9.74 24.51
N SER A 261 9.60 -8.90 24.58
CA SER A 261 8.18 -9.26 24.48
C SER A 261 7.41 -8.21 23.67
N VAL A 262 6.69 -8.68 22.65
CA VAL A 262 5.78 -7.82 21.86
C VAL A 262 4.53 -7.47 22.67
N GLU A 263 4.08 -8.36 23.54
CA GLU A 263 2.94 -8.12 24.42
C GLU A 263 3.23 -6.99 25.41
N ASP A 264 4.44 -6.92 25.95
CA ASP A 264 4.77 -5.85 26.88
C ASP A 264 4.87 -4.52 26.13
N LEU A 265 5.40 -4.51 24.91
CA LEU A 265 5.39 -3.33 24.06
C LEU A 265 3.94 -2.88 23.75
N ARG A 266 3.03 -3.82 23.52
CA ARG A 266 1.59 -3.56 23.35
C ARG A 266 1.03 -2.86 24.59
N ASP A 267 1.33 -3.38 25.77
CA ASP A 267 0.74 -2.91 27.03
C ASP A 267 1.32 -1.57 27.49
N VAL A 268 2.64 -1.40 27.42
CA VAL A 268 3.35 -0.15 27.78
C VAL A 268 2.81 1.04 26.98
N PHE A 269 2.54 0.85 25.69
CA PHE A 269 2.06 1.92 24.81
C PHE A 269 0.56 1.88 24.54
N SER A 270 -0.16 0.90 25.11
CA SER A 270 -1.61 0.73 24.96
C SER A 270 -2.09 0.70 23.49
N VAL A 271 -1.40 -0.08 22.65
CA VAL A 271 -1.70 -0.29 21.23
C VAL A 271 -2.24 -1.70 20.95
N SER A 272 -2.60 -2.02 19.71
CA SER A 272 -2.93 -3.41 19.34
C SER A 272 -1.68 -4.27 19.20
N TYR A 273 -1.82 -5.59 19.34
CA TYR A 273 -0.70 -6.52 19.16
C TYR A 273 -0.13 -6.45 17.73
N GLU A 274 -0.98 -6.33 16.70
CA GLU A 274 -0.52 -6.12 15.32
C GLU A 274 0.36 -4.87 15.20
N MET A 275 -0.06 -3.77 15.80
CA MET A 275 0.68 -2.51 15.74
C MET A 275 2.02 -2.61 16.48
N ALA A 276 2.03 -3.19 17.68
CA ALA A 276 3.27 -3.42 18.45
C ALA A 276 4.24 -4.33 17.70
N ALA A 277 3.77 -5.45 17.15
CA ALA A 277 4.58 -6.38 16.37
C ALA A 277 5.18 -5.70 15.14
N HIS A 278 4.39 -4.90 14.43
CA HIS A 278 4.88 -4.18 13.26
C HIS A 278 5.88 -3.08 13.64
N ARG A 279 5.63 -2.31 14.70
CA ARG A 279 6.55 -1.29 15.21
C ARG A 279 7.87 -1.91 15.65
N PHE A 280 7.83 -3.08 16.29
CA PHE A 280 9.03 -3.83 16.62
C PHE A 280 9.90 -4.06 15.37
N THR A 281 9.30 -4.46 14.25
CA THR A 281 10.07 -4.64 12.99
C THR A 281 10.70 -3.36 12.46
N ASN A 282 10.13 -2.18 12.77
CA ASN A 282 10.71 -0.89 12.38
C ASN A 282 11.96 -0.55 13.19
N LEU A 283 12.02 -0.98 14.45
CA LEU A 283 13.10 -0.64 15.39
C LEU A 283 14.17 -1.74 15.51
N ALA A 284 13.81 -2.99 15.21
CA ALA A 284 14.63 -4.17 15.46
C ALA A 284 15.99 -4.11 14.75
N TYR A 285 16.01 -3.81 13.45
CA TYR A 285 17.24 -3.81 12.68
C TYR A 285 18.16 -2.65 13.07
N ARG A 286 17.61 -1.43 13.14
CA ARG A 286 18.37 -0.20 13.36
C ARG A 286 18.88 -0.04 14.80
N HIS A 287 18.07 -0.37 15.80
CA HIS A 287 18.36 -0.03 17.21
C HIS A 287 18.66 -1.23 18.09
N LEU A 288 18.26 -2.43 17.67
CA LEU A 288 18.49 -3.65 18.40
C LEU A 288 19.49 -4.57 17.70
N ASP A 289 19.96 -4.29 16.48
CA ASP A 289 20.82 -5.21 15.71
C ASP A 289 20.20 -6.61 15.62
N LEU A 290 18.89 -6.66 15.29
CA LEU A 290 18.12 -7.88 15.14
C LEU A 290 17.46 -7.91 13.75
N VAL A 291 17.46 -9.10 13.15
CA VAL A 291 16.63 -9.41 11.98
C VAL A 291 15.38 -10.16 12.43
N CYS A 292 14.26 -9.93 11.76
CA CYS A 292 12.99 -10.55 12.09
C CYS A 292 12.08 -10.71 10.85
N HIS A 293 10.98 -11.42 11.05
CA HIS A 293 9.85 -11.45 10.15
C HIS A 293 8.55 -11.19 10.91
N PHE A 294 7.59 -10.63 10.19
CA PHE A 294 6.22 -10.38 10.63
C PHE A 294 5.26 -11.01 9.62
N ILE A 295 4.19 -11.63 10.12
CA ILE A 295 3.17 -12.25 9.28
C ILE A 295 1.80 -12.03 9.90
N ARG A 296 0.83 -11.68 9.05
CA ARG A 296 -0.59 -11.72 9.38
C ARG A 296 -1.31 -12.67 8.45
N ASN A 297 -1.95 -13.68 9.01
CA ASN A 297 -2.72 -14.67 8.27
C ASN A 297 -4.08 -14.95 8.91
N ASP A 298 -4.99 -15.53 8.13
CA ASP A 298 -6.21 -16.09 8.69
C ASP A 298 -6.04 -17.56 9.14
N GLU A 299 -7.08 -18.14 9.71
CA GLU A 299 -7.11 -19.52 10.20
C GLU A 299 -6.75 -20.57 9.13
N THR A 300 -7.07 -20.31 7.87
CA THR A 300 -6.73 -21.20 6.76
C THR A 300 -5.27 -21.07 6.31
N GLY A 301 -4.57 -20.04 6.81
CA GLY A 301 -3.19 -19.74 6.48
C GLY A 301 -3.01 -18.76 5.33
N ILE A 302 -4.05 -18.12 4.83
CA ILE A 302 -3.89 -17.12 3.77
C ILE A 302 -3.18 -15.90 4.34
N ILE A 303 -2.07 -15.51 3.71
CA ILE A 303 -1.25 -14.37 4.12
C ILE A 303 -1.89 -13.09 3.59
N TYR A 304 -2.12 -12.13 4.49
CA TYR A 304 -2.69 -10.80 4.17
C TYR A 304 -1.65 -9.68 4.27
N LYS A 305 -0.60 -9.89 5.06
CA LYS A 305 0.49 -8.93 5.25
C LYS A 305 1.71 -9.68 5.73
N ALA A 306 2.87 -9.37 5.15
CA ALA A 306 4.13 -9.95 5.57
C ALA A 306 5.29 -8.95 5.42
N TYR A 307 6.30 -9.13 6.25
CA TYR A 307 7.59 -8.46 6.17
C TYR A 307 8.68 -9.40 6.67
N GLU A 308 9.87 -9.35 6.08
CA GLU A 308 11.02 -10.14 6.51
C GLU A 308 12.35 -9.52 6.07
N ASN A 309 13.34 -9.59 6.96
CA ASN A 309 14.74 -9.32 6.66
C ASN A 309 15.70 -10.37 7.26
N ASP A 310 15.17 -11.51 7.67
CA ASP A 310 15.90 -12.55 8.41
C ASP A 310 16.17 -13.83 7.61
N GLY A 311 15.78 -13.85 6.33
CA GLY A 311 15.98 -14.99 5.44
C GLY A 311 14.84 -16.00 5.43
N LEU A 312 13.74 -15.77 6.16
CA LEU A 312 12.54 -16.59 6.02
C LEU A 312 12.03 -16.55 4.56
N VAL A 313 11.80 -17.72 3.97
CA VAL A 313 11.29 -17.84 2.60
C VAL A 313 9.78 -18.06 2.64
N PHE A 314 9.04 -17.08 2.12
CA PHE A 314 7.59 -17.16 1.97
C PHE A 314 7.17 -17.97 0.74
N PRO A 315 5.98 -18.59 0.77
CA PRO A 315 5.33 -19.03 -0.46
C PRO A 315 4.99 -17.82 -1.33
N THR A 316 5.29 -17.91 -2.63
CA THR A 316 5.04 -16.85 -3.61
C THR A 316 4.32 -17.42 -4.83
N ASP A 317 3.51 -16.61 -5.50
CA ASP A 317 3.05 -16.93 -6.86
C ASP A 317 4.16 -16.72 -7.91
N GLU A 318 3.82 -16.94 -9.18
CA GLU A 318 4.72 -16.74 -10.33
C GLU A 318 5.25 -15.30 -10.44
N SER A 319 4.53 -14.32 -9.88
CA SER A 319 4.94 -12.91 -9.84
C SER A 319 5.79 -12.54 -8.62
N GLY A 320 6.04 -13.49 -7.71
CA GLY A 320 6.74 -13.25 -6.44
C GLY A 320 5.85 -12.64 -5.35
N ALA A 321 4.53 -12.61 -5.54
CA ALA A 321 3.61 -12.05 -4.56
C ALA A 321 3.30 -13.04 -3.44
N ILE A 322 3.28 -12.55 -2.21
CA ILE A 322 3.05 -13.35 -0.99
C ILE A 322 1.60 -13.22 -0.51
N GLU A 323 0.96 -12.06 -0.70
CA GLU A 323 -0.43 -11.86 -0.32
C GLU A 323 -1.35 -12.80 -1.11
N GLY A 324 -2.28 -13.43 -0.42
CA GLY A 324 -3.15 -14.47 -0.98
C GLY A 324 -2.50 -15.85 -1.02
N GLN A 325 -1.18 -15.97 -0.82
CA GLN A 325 -0.53 -17.27 -0.73
C GLN A 325 -0.80 -17.92 0.62
N ARG A 326 -0.82 -19.26 0.63
CA ARG A 326 -1.09 -20.05 1.82
C ARG A 326 0.21 -20.37 2.55
N MET A 327 0.32 -19.94 3.80
CA MET A 327 1.46 -20.28 4.66
C MET A 327 1.47 -21.77 5.02
N CYS A 328 2.67 -22.26 5.36
CA CYS A 328 2.83 -23.66 5.72
C CYS A 328 2.03 -24.03 6.97
N ARG A 329 1.36 -25.18 6.95
CA ARG A 329 0.55 -25.69 8.08
C ARG A 329 1.31 -25.80 9.39
N TYR A 330 2.60 -26.08 9.33
CA TYR A 330 3.44 -26.25 10.51
C TYR A 330 4.00 -24.94 11.07
N TRP A 331 3.71 -23.77 10.47
CA TRP A 331 4.15 -22.48 11.02
C TRP A 331 3.26 -22.06 12.17
N SER A 332 3.83 -21.32 13.13
CA SER A 332 3.14 -20.88 14.34
C SER A 332 1.82 -20.14 14.05
N GLY A 333 1.79 -19.32 13.00
CA GLY A 333 0.59 -18.59 12.56
C GLY A 333 -0.58 -19.48 12.16
N ARG A 334 -0.36 -20.75 11.81
CA ARG A 334 -1.43 -21.76 11.61
C ARG A 334 -1.61 -22.64 12.84
N GLN A 335 -0.53 -23.02 13.50
CA GLN A 335 -0.57 -23.91 14.67
C GLN A 335 -1.30 -23.28 15.86
N VAL A 336 -1.22 -21.94 16.03
CA VAL A 336 -1.88 -21.22 17.12
C VAL A 336 -3.39 -21.43 17.16
N PHE A 337 -4.06 -21.58 16.02
CA PHE A 337 -5.51 -21.77 15.96
C PHE A 337 -5.97 -23.12 16.52
N ALA A 338 -5.10 -24.13 16.44
CA ALA A 338 -5.32 -25.46 17.00
C ALA A 338 -4.81 -25.59 18.45
N SER A 339 -4.19 -24.54 19.01
CA SER A 339 -3.74 -24.53 20.40
C SER A 339 -4.93 -24.61 21.35
N PRO A 340 -4.86 -25.42 22.44
CA PRO A 340 -5.90 -25.46 23.48
C PRO A 340 -6.19 -24.08 24.07
N ASP A 341 -5.15 -23.25 24.22
CA ASP A 341 -5.26 -21.85 24.62
C ASP A 341 -4.82 -20.94 23.46
N ARG A 342 -5.71 -20.77 22.49
CA ARG A 342 -5.45 -20.01 21.25
C ARG A 342 -5.38 -18.51 21.41
N TYR A 343 -5.83 -17.94 22.54
CA TYR A 343 -5.79 -16.49 22.78
C TYR A 343 -4.53 -16.06 23.55
N SER A 344 -3.87 -16.98 24.24
CA SER A 344 -2.53 -16.76 24.79
C SER A 344 -1.46 -16.73 23.70
N LEU A 345 -0.28 -16.22 24.06
CA LEU A 345 0.88 -16.23 23.18
C LEU A 345 1.35 -17.66 22.92
N TYR A 346 1.50 -18.00 21.64
CA TYR A 346 1.97 -19.30 21.19
C TYR A 346 3.39 -19.21 20.65
N TYR A 347 4.34 -19.79 21.38
CA TYR A 347 5.76 -19.84 21.01
C TYR A 347 6.09 -21.16 20.33
N GLN A 348 6.86 -21.10 19.25
CA GLN A 348 7.25 -22.29 18.48
C GLN A 348 8.61 -22.12 17.80
N TYR A 349 9.40 -23.20 17.78
CA TYR A 349 10.52 -23.37 16.86
C TYR A 349 10.11 -24.12 15.59
N THR A 350 10.45 -23.60 14.42
CA THR A 350 10.20 -24.26 13.13
C THR A 350 11.51 -24.53 12.43
N ASP A 351 11.85 -25.82 12.26
CA ASP A 351 13.01 -26.25 11.48
C ASP A 351 12.69 -26.22 9.98
N LYS A 352 13.49 -25.47 9.22
CA LYS A 352 13.35 -25.33 7.77
C LYS A 352 14.67 -25.67 7.06
N PRO A 353 14.65 -25.96 5.74
CA PRO A 353 15.87 -26.18 4.98
C PRO A 353 16.87 -25.02 5.06
N ASN A 354 16.40 -23.78 5.19
CA ASN A 354 17.20 -22.57 5.32
C ASN A 354 17.55 -22.19 6.78
N GLY A 355 17.19 -23.02 7.76
CA GLY A 355 17.49 -22.80 9.17
C GLY A 355 16.28 -22.82 10.10
N THR A 356 16.55 -22.86 11.40
CA THR A 356 15.51 -22.86 12.44
C THR A 356 15.08 -21.43 12.76
N HIS A 357 13.77 -21.20 12.83
CA HIS A 357 13.19 -19.92 13.22
C HIS A 357 12.37 -20.08 14.50
N TRP A 358 12.51 -19.13 15.42
CA TRP A 358 11.63 -19.00 16.59
C TRP A 358 10.55 -17.99 16.27
N CYS A 359 9.31 -18.31 16.58
CA CYS A 359 8.16 -17.45 16.30
C CYS A 359 7.25 -17.39 17.53
N VAL A 360 6.69 -16.20 17.78
CA VAL A 360 5.54 -15.98 18.66
C VAL A 360 4.33 -15.64 17.79
N ALA A 361 3.22 -16.32 18.00
CA ALA A 361 1.95 -16.07 17.35
C ALA A 361 0.87 -15.71 18.38
N HIS A 362 0.00 -14.76 18.02
CA HIS A 362 -1.15 -14.36 18.83
C HIS A 362 -2.40 -14.29 17.93
N VAL A 363 -3.51 -14.88 18.37
CA VAL A 363 -4.78 -14.76 17.66
C VAL A 363 -5.49 -13.50 18.11
N ASP A 364 -5.69 -12.58 17.16
CA ASP A 364 -6.50 -11.40 17.34
C ASP A 364 -7.97 -11.71 16.99
N PRO A 365 -8.89 -11.65 17.97
CA PRO A 365 -10.31 -11.90 17.72
C PRO A 365 -10.93 -10.71 16.98
N SER A 366 -11.49 -10.95 15.79
CA SER A 366 -12.26 -9.95 15.05
C SER A 366 -13.70 -10.40 14.82
N ARG A 367 -14.60 -9.45 14.55
CA ARG A 367 -16.04 -9.70 14.36
C ARG A 367 -16.36 -10.62 13.18
N GLU A 368 -15.52 -10.65 12.14
CA GLU A 368 -15.78 -11.39 10.90
C GLU A 368 -14.86 -12.61 10.73
N ARG A 369 -13.58 -12.46 11.05
CA ARG A 369 -12.57 -13.52 10.87
C ARG A 369 -11.42 -13.35 11.86
N ASN A 370 -11.00 -14.41 12.53
CA ASN A 370 -9.81 -14.37 13.39
C ASN A 370 -8.54 -14.28 12.54
N PHE A 371 -7.58 -13.48 13.00
CA PHE A 371 -6.26 -13.38 12.37
C PHE A 371 -5.18 -13.78 13.36
N ALA A 372 -4.15 -14.48 12.90
CA ALA A 372 -2.94 -14.70 13.66
C ALA A 372 -1.91 -13.63 13.27
N ILE A 373 -1.31 -13.01 14.28
CA ILE A 373 -0.17 -12.11 14.14
C ILE A 373 1.06 -12.84 14.63
N THR A 374 2.03 -13.05 13.74
CA THR A 374 3.29 -13.73 14.04
C THR A 374 4.44 -12.73 13.95
N LEU A 375 5.28 -12.70 14.98
CA LEU A 375 6.63 -12.15 14.92
C LEU A 375 7.62 -13.32 15.09
N GLY A 376 8.68 -13.37 14.29
CA GLY A 376 9.73 -14.35 14.51
C GLY A 376 11.11 -13.86 14.12
N VAL A 377 12.10 -14.64 14.53
CA VAL A 377 13.52 -14.39 14.33
C VAL A 377 14.28 -15.70 14.07
N PRO A 378 15.49 -15.66 13.50
CA PRO A 378 16.36 -16.83 13.40
C PRO A 378 16.72 -17.36 14.79
N TYR A 379 16.99 -18.67 14.87
CA TYR A 379 17.31 -19.36 16.13
C TYR A 379 18.35 -18.63 17.00
N LYS A 380 19.41 -18.09 16.39
CA LYS A 380 20.48 -17.35 17.09
C LYS A 380 19.96 -16.14 17.88
N GLU A 381 18.92 -15.47 17.40
CA GLU A 381 18.36 -14.28 18.03
C GLU A 381 17.27 -14.62 19.06
N SER A 382 16.72 -15.84 19.03
CA SER A 382 15.71 -16.28 20.01
C SER A 382 16.18 -16.16 21.46
N ARG A 383 17.50 -16.20 21.71
CA ARG A 383 18.10 -16.00 23.04
C ARG A 383 17.69 -14.70 23.72
N TRP A 384 17.27 -13.67 22.97
CA TRP A 384 16.88 -12.38 23.50
C TRP A 384 15.41 -12.28 23.90
N PHE A 385 14.59 -13.27 23.52
CA PHE A 385 13.14 -13.20 23.65
C PHE A 385 12.62 -14.03 24.83
N ARG A 386 11.53 -13.53 25.43
CA ARG A 386 10.68 -14.32 26.32
C ARG A 386 10.03 -15.47 25.54
N GLY A 387 9.84 -16.62 26.18
CA GLY A 387 9.22 -17.78 25.54
C GLY A 387 10.18 -18.62 24.68
N ARG A 388 11.48 -18.30 24.68
CA ARG A 388 12.52 -19.11 24.02
C ARG A 388 12.66 -20.52 24.58
N GLU A 389 12.22 -20.77 25.81
CA GLU A 389 12.29 -22.09 26.45
C GLU A 389 11.16 -23.04 25.98
N THR A 390 10.35 -22.62 25.00
CA THR A 390 9.25 -23.43 24.44
C THR A 390 9.76 -24.77 23.91
N THR A 391 9.01 -25.83 24.22
CA THR A 391 9.23 -27.18 23.69
C THR A 391 8.47 -27.44 22.39
N ASN A 392 7.60 -26.51 21.98
CA ASN A 392 6.85 -26.63 20.73
C ASN A 392 7.82 -26.52 19.55
N ARG A 393 8.05 -27.63 18.86
CA ARG A 393 8.96 -27.69 17.73
C ARG A 393 8.33 -28.44 16.58
N THR A 394 8.37 -27.84 15.40
CA THR A 394 7.85 -28.43 14.16
C THR A 394 8.92 -28.43 13.08
N LYS A 395 8.74 -29.28 12.06
CA LYS A 395 9.61 -29.33 10.89
C LYS A 395 8.81 -29.00 9.64
N SER A 396 9.30 -28.08 8.82
CA SER A 396 8.64 -27.60 7.61
C SER A 396 9.63 -27.58 6.44
N ASN A 397 9.42 -28.49 5.49
CA ASN A 397 10.20 -28.52 4.24
C ASN A 397 9.76 -27.46 3.21
N CYS A 398 8.69 -26.71 3.46
CA CYS A 398 8.24 -25.62 2.57
C CYS A 398 9.31 -24.52 2.41
N PRO A 399 9.45 -23.91 1.22
CA PRO A 399 8.55 -24.04 0.06
C PRO A 399 8.74 -25.31 -0.79
N ASN A 400 9.83 -26.05 -0.63
CA ASN A 400 10.14 -27.24 -1.45
C ASN A 400 9.43 -28.52 -1.00
N GLY A 401 8.63 -28.46 0.08
CA GLY A 401 7.95 -29.61 0.67
C GLY A 401 6.51 -29.73 0.19
N GLU A 402 6.07 -30.96 -0.05
CA GLU A 402 4.69 -31.25 -0.49
C GLU A 402 3.63 -31.01 0.59
N CYS A 403 4.02 -30.82 1.85
CA CYS A 403 3.12 -30.81 3.01
C CYS A 403 2.01 -29.75 3.01
N CYS A 404 1.97 -28.83 2.05
CA CYS A 404 0.92 -27.81 1.90
C CYS A 404 0.29 -27.80 0.49
N VAL A 405 0.78 -28.65 -0.40
CA VAL A 405 0.32 -28.79 -1.79
C VAL A 405 -0.35 -30.13 -2.00
N ARG A 406 0.12 -31.18 -1.31
CA ARG A 406 -0.44 -32.53 -1.36
C ARG A 406 -0.76 -33.06 0.04
N PRO A 407 -1.86 -33.82 0.18
CA PRO A 407 -2.13 -34.59 1.38
C PRO A 407 -1.05 -35.66 1.61
N PRO A 408 -0.78 -36.05 2.87
CA PRO A 408 0.05 -37.21 3.17
C PRO A 408 -0.40 -38.46 2.41
N ALA A 409 0.54 -39.25 1.91
CA ALA A 409 0.24 -40.41 1.06
C ALA A 409 -0.70 -41.44 1.72
N GLU A 410 -0.58 -41.64 3.03
CA GLU A 410 -1.45 -42.53 3.81
C GLU A 410 -2.91 -42.03 3.83
N LEU A 411 -3.11 -40.72 4.05
CA LEU A 411 -4.43 -40.11 4.01
C LEU A 411 -5.02 -40.11 2.60
N ALA A 412 -4.20 -39.80 1.58
CA ALA A 412 -4.60 -39.84 0.19
C ALA A 412 -5.06 -41.25 -0.22
N ALA A 413 -4.27 -42.28 0.10
CA ALA A 413 -4.60 -43.66 -0.23
C ALA A 413 -5.95 -44.13 0.35
N ARG A 414 -6.35 -43.60 1.51
CA ARG A 414 -7.62 -43.95 2.17
C ARG A 414 -8.81 -43.17 1.63
N TRP A 415 -8.63 -41.88 1.40
CA TRP A 415 -9.75 -40.95 1.21
C TRP A 415 -9.86 -40.34 -0.19
N GLU A 416 -8.81 -40.37 -1.00
CA GLU A 416 -8.84 -39.82 -2.36
C GLU A 416 -9.88 -40.56 -3.22
N GLY A 417 -10.75 -39.80 -3.90
CA GLY A 417 -11.87 -40.34 -4.67
C GLY A 417 -13.09 -40.80 -3.86
N ASN A 418 -12.96 -40.90 -2.53
CA ASN A 418 -14.02 -41.38 -1.62
C ASN A 418 -14.71 -40.24 -0.83
N VAL A 419 -14.35 -38.98 -1.08
CA VAL A 419 -14.82 -37.83 -0.31
C VAL A 419 -15.42 -36.76 -1.24
N TRP A 420 -16.58 -36.21 -0.87
CA TRP A 420 -17.24 -35.13 -1.60
C TRP A 420 -17.47 -33.90 -0.70
N PRO A 421 -16.53 -32.94 -0.66
CA PRO A 421 -16.69 -31.74 0.15
C PRO A 421 -17.68 -30.75 -0.50
N SER A 422 -18.64 -30.25 0.29
CA SER A 422 -19.48 -29.11 -0.12
C SER A 422 -18.79 -27.80 0.25
N ALA A 423 -18.24 -27.09 -0.74
CA ALA A 423 -17.53 -25.84 -0.51
C ALA A 423 -18.48 -24.72 -0.07
N ARG A 424 -18.06 -23.92 0.92
CA ARG A 424 -18.77 -22.68 1.27
C ARG A 424 -18.48 -21.62 0.19
N ALA A 425 -19.51 -21.00 -0.36
CA ALA A 425 -19.34 -19.91 -1.32
C ALA A 425 -18.72 -18.68 -0.62
N HIS A 426 -17.47 -18.36 -0.93
CA HIS A 426 -16.85 -17.12 -0.48
C HIS A 426 -17.30 -15.96 -1.37
N SER A 427 -17.85 -14.90 -0.78
CA SER A 427 -18.39 -13.71 -1.45
C SER A 427 -17.35 -12.85 -2.19
N HIS A 428 -16.07 -13.24 -2.19
CA HIS A 428 -14.99 -12.56 -2.90
C HIS A 428 -14.22 -13.56 -3.78
N VAL A 429 -14.64 -13.66 -5.05
CA VAL A 429 -14.11 -14.57 -6.09
C VAL A 429 -12.68 -14.20 -6.54
N LEU A 430 -11.99 -13.27 -5.86
CA LEU A 430 -10.68 -12.72 -6.29
C LEU A 430 -9.51 -12.97 -5.32
N SER A 431 -9.74 -13.60 -4.16
CA SER A 431 -8.65 -14.14 -3.33
C SER A 431 -8.24 -15.51 -3.89
N ALA A 432 -6.94 -15.76 -4.06
CA ALA A 432 -6.40 -17.01 -4.59
C ALA A 432 -7.09 -18.23 -3.95
N LEU A 433 -7.91 -18.92 -4.73
CA LEU A 433 -8.54 -20.16 -4.29
C LEU A 433 -7.42 -21.21 -4.16
N PRO A 434 -7.35 -21.99 -3.07
CA PRO A 434 -6.41 -23.10 -2.98
C PRO A 434 -6.57 -24.00 -4.21
N SER A 435 -5.43 -24.34 -4.81
CA SER A 435 -5.35 -25.30 -5.92
C SER A 435 -5.68 -26.69 -5.39
N GLY A 436 -6.71 -27.33 -5.96
CA GLY A 436 -7.20 -28.66 -5.60
C GLY A 436 -8.42 -29.04 -6.45
N THR A 437 -8.94 -30.24 -6.26
CA THR A 437 -10.09 -30.75 -7.04
C THR A 437 -11.35 -29.91 -6.79
N PHE A 438 -11.45 -29.30 -5.59
CA PHE A 438 -12.53 -28.43 -5.17
C PHE A 438 -11.98 -27.03 -4.82
N PRO A 439 -12.30 -25.97 -5.61
CA PRO A 439 -11.81 -24.63 -5.34
C PRO A 439 -12.26 -24.13 -3.96
N GLY A 440 -11.33 -23.68 -3.13
CA GLY A 440 -11.64 -23.16 -1.79
C GLY A 440 -11.47 -24.15 -0.63
N VAL A 441 -11.18 -25.42 -0.90
CA VAL A 441 -11.09 -26.49 0.13
C VAL A 441 -9.63 -26.92 0.33
N ASP A 442 -9.19 -27.09 1.59
CA ASP A 442 -7.92 -27.77 1.93
C ASP A 442 -8.19 -29.27 2.10
N GLU A 443 -7.81 -30.08 1.11
CA GLU A 443 -8.09 -31.51 1.12
C GLU A 443 -7.44 -32.24 2.32
N THR A 444 -6.28 -31.79 2.81
CA THR A 444 -5.67 -32.45 3.98
C THR A 444 -6.46 -32.20 5.26
N ASP A 445 -7.02 -30.99 5.43
CA ASP A 445 -7.82 -30.69 6.62
C ASP A 445 -9.10 -31.56 6.63
N VAL A 446 -9.72 -31.76 5.47
CA VAL A 446 -10.87 -32.67 5.31
C VAL A 446 -10.48 -34.12 5.64
N TYR A 447 -9.38 -34.63 5.08
CA TYR A 447 -8.94 -36.01 5.34
C TYR A 447 -8.53 -36.24 6.80
N THR A 448 -7.87 -35.26 7.42
CA THR A 448 -7.50 -35.32 8.85
C THR A 448 -8.73 -35.29 9.75
N PHE A 449 -9.75 -34.53 9.38
CA PHE A 449 -11.03 -34.52 10.09
C PHE A 449 -11.69 -35.89 10.05
N LEU A 450 -11.77 -36.53 8.87
CA LEU A 450 -12.38 -37.86 8.71
C LEU A 450 -11.63 -38.93 9.51
N GLU A 451 -10.29 -38.93 9.44
CA GLU A 451 -9.45 -39.87 10.19
C GLU A 451 -9.70 -39.81 11.71
N ARG A 452 -9.93 -38.60 12.26
CA ARG A 452 -10.19 -38.44 13.71
C ARG A 452 -11.54 -39.01 14.16
N HIS A 453 -12.56 -38.96 13.30
CA HIS A 453 -13.93 -39.36 13.64
C HIS A 453 -14.26 -40.80 13.25
N GLU A 454 -13.36 -41.50 12.56
CA GLU A 454 -13.48 -42.94 12.33
C GLU A 454 -13.04 -43.77 13.54
N ALA A 455 -12.25 -43.19 14.45
CA ALA A 455 -11.80 -43.82 15.69
C ALA A 455 -12.79 -43.65 16.86
N GLU A 456 -13.92 -42.96 16.63
CA GLU A 456 -15.08 -42.82 17.53
C GLU A 456 -16.19 -43.80 17.11
#